data_AF-A0A2V8QQH8-F1
#
_entry.id   AF-A0A2V8QQH8-F1
#
_cell.length_a   1.000
_cell.length_b   1.000
_cell.length_c   1.000
_cell.angle_alpha   90.00
_cell.angle_beta   90.00
_cell.angle_gamma   90.00
#
_symmetry.space_group_name_H-M   'P 1'
#
loop_
_entity.id
_entity.type
_entity.pdbx_description
1 polymer ?
#
loop_
_entity_poly.entity_id
_entity_poly.type
_entity_poly.pdbx_seq_one_letter_code
_entity_poly.pdbx_strand_id
1 'polypeptide(L)'
;MGIPVGRPQTVTVDLTGKFLSASREVRIVTNMRILWDQILVDTSGGDFPAQLTRLDPVTATLRWRGFSRETTPDGREPFGYDYEQVSSASPWKVMPGRYTRVGDVRELLVASDDMFVISRPGDEISLSFDATQLPPLPAGWTRTFLLYADGFSKEMDINSASPDQVSPLPFHGMTKYPYTAPENYPLTEGRRAYIERYNTRLVTAEFPSIDSILLDSVEFGAASR
;
A
#
# COMPACT_ATOMS: atom_id res chain seq x y z
N MET A 1 12.38 -5.65 17.12
CA MET A 1 10.92 -5.79 16.88
C MET A 1 10.57 -4.81 15.79
N GLY A 2 9.63 -5.14 14.88
CA GLY A 2 9.24 -4.23 13.80
C GLY A 2 8.63 -2.92 14.29
N ILE A 3 8.31 -2.02 13.36
CA ILE A 3 7.69 -0.71 13.65
C ILE A 3 6.16 -0.89 13.72
N PRO A 4 5.49 -0.53 14.82
CA PRO A 4 4.03 -0.52 14.90
C PRO A 4 3.41 0.46 13.89
N VAL A 5 2.33 0.05 13.22
CA VAL A 5 1.73 0.81 12.09
C VAL A 5 0.48 1.63 12.46
N GLY A 6 0.36 2.07 13.72
CA GLY A 6 -0.74 2.95 14.18
C GLY A 6 -2.12 2.30 14.29
N ARG A 7 -2.18 0.97 14.21
CA ARG A 7 -3.41 0.16 14.34
C ARG A 7 -3.10 -1.15 15.06
N PRO A 8 -4.11 -1.86 15.62
CA PRO A 8 -3.88 -3.13 16.30
C PRO A 8 -3.19 -4.11 15.36
N GLN A 9 -2.05 -4.64 15.81
CA GLN A 9 -1.22 -5.55 15.02
C GLN A 9 -0.54 -6.56 15.92
N THR A 10 -0.60 -7.83 15.52
CA THR A 10 0.23 -8.88 16.11
C THR A 10 1.64 -8.79 15.53
N VAL A 11 2.64 -8.61 16.39
CA VAL A 11 4.06 -8.63 16.00
C VAL A 11 4.70 -9.91 16.52
N THR A 12 5.17 -10.75 15.62
CA THR A 12 5.85 -12.02 15.96
C THR A 12 7.36 -11.82 15.99
N VAL A 13 8.02 -12.38 17.00
CA VAL A 13 9.48 -12.35 17.14
C VAL A 13 9.96 -13.78 17.37
N ASP A 14 10.81 -14.27 16.47
CA ASP A 14 11.43 -15.58 16.64
C ASP A 14 12.56 -15.52 17.67
N LEU A 15 12.34 -16.18 18.81
CA LEU A 15 13.31 -16.29 19.91
C LEU A 15 14.10 -17.61 19.89
N THR A 16 13.93 -18.43 18.85
CA THR A 16 14.64 -19.70 18.69
C THR A 16 16.15 -19.48 18.71
N GLY A 17 16.84 -20.18 19.62
CA GLY A 17 18.29 -20.07 19.81
C GLY A 17 18.79 -18.71 20.32
N LYS A 18 17.91 -17.82 20.79
CA LYS A 18 18.30 -16.48 21.27
C LYS A 18 18.63 -16.43 22.78
N PHE A 19 18.26 -17.46 23.54
CA PHE A 19 18.59 -17.54 24.96
C PHE A 19 19.99 -18.12 25.17
N LEU A 20 20.90 -17.28 25.71
CA LEU A 20 22.32 -17.63 25.91
C LEU A 20 22.60 -18.35 27.23
N SER A 21 21.58 -18.50 28.10
CA SER A 21 21.69 -19.13 29.41
C SER A 21 20.40 -19.85 29.77
N ALA A 22 20.25 -20.32 31.01
CA ALA A 22 18.98 -20.83 31.52
C ALA A 22 17.91 -19.73 31.72
N SER A 23 18.29 -18.44 31.69
CA SER A 23 17.33 -17.34 31.82
C SER A 23 16.39 -17.29 30.62
N ARG A 24 15.11 -17.01 30.89
CA ARG A 24 14.04 -16.84 29.88
C ARG A 24 13.40 -15.45 29.95
N GLU A 25 14.07 -14.52 30.62
CA GLU A 25 13.63 -13.13 30.66
C GLU A 25 13.83 -12.46 29.30
N VAL A 26 12.81 -11.77 28.82
CA VAL A 26 12.86 -10.98 27.59
C VAL A 26 12.61 -9.53 27.96
N ARG A 27 13.57 -8.66 27.62
CA ARG A 27 13.41 -7.21 27.76
C ARG A 27 13.08 -6.60 26.40
N ILE A 28 11.94 -5.94 26.32
CA ILE A 28 11.57 -5.09 25.19
C ILE A 28 12.10 -3.68 25.47
N VAL A 29 12.92 -3.15 24.57
CA VAL A 29 13.40 -1.76 24.63
C VAL A 29 12.89 -1.04 23.38
N THR A 30 12.22 0.09 23.58
CA THR A 30 11.67 0.91 22.52
C THR A 30 11.71 2.38 22.91
N ASN A 31 11.87 3.25 21.93
CA ASN A 31 11.71 4.70 22.07
C ASN A 31 10.32 5.18 21.62
N MET A 32 9.43 4.26 21.27
CA MET A 32 8.06 4.55 20.83
C MET A 32 7.07 4.34 21.96
N ARG A 33 5.99 5.12 21.98
CA ARG A 33 4.84 4.87 22.85
C ARG A 33 4.03 3.70 22.28
N ILE A 34 4.13 2.54 22.90
CA ILE A 34 3.41 1.32 22.50
C ILE A 34 2.48 0.90 23.63
N LEU A 35 1.21 0.66 23.29
CA LEU A 35 0.23 0.05 24.18
C LEU A 35 0.16 -1.44 23.84
N TRP A 36 0.24 -2.29 24.86
CA TRP A 36 0.22 -3.75 24.72
C TRP A 36 -1.07 -4.30 25.30
N ASP A 37 -1.88 -4.89 24.44
CA ASP A 37 -3.12 -5.54 24.89
C ASP A 37 -2.84 -6.95 25.42
N GLN A 38 -1.92 -7.67 24.77
CA GLN A 38 -1.58 -9.05 25.12
C GLN A 38 -0.14 -9.39 24.74
N ILE A 39 0.51 -10.23 25.55
CA ILE A 39 1.77 -10.89 25.23
C ILE A 39 1.53 -12.40 25.29
N LEU A 40 1.85 -13.08 24.21
CA LEU A 40 1.71 -14.53 24.07
C LEU A 40 3.07 -15.15 23.78
N VAL A 41 3.30 -16.35 24.30
CA VAL A 41 4.51 -17.13 24.04
C VAL A 41 4.08 -18.44 23.39
N ASP A 42 4.62 -18.72 22.21
CA ASP A 42 4.50 -20.02 21.58
C ASP A 42 5.76 -20.85 21.88
N THR A 43 5.55 -22.00 22.52
CA THR A 43 6.59 -23.00 22.80
C THR A 43 6.29 -24.32 22.11
N SER A 44 5.34 -24.34 21.17
CA SER A 44 5.05 -25.51 20.37
C SER A 44 6.28 -25.91 19.55
N GLY A 45 6.34 -27.19 19.16
CA GLY A 45 7.41 -27.70 18.30
C GLY A 45 7.35 -27.17 16.87
N GLY A 46 6.36 -26.34 16.52
CA GLY A 46 6.13 -25.85 15.16
C GLY A 46 5.45 -26.85 14.21
N ASP A 47 5.13 -28.06 14.69
CA ASP A 47 4.48 -29.11 13.90
C ASP A 47 2.97 -28.83 13.75
N PHE A 48 2.65 -27.81 12.96
CA PHE A 48 1.29 -27.49 12.55
C PHE A 48 1.13 -27.83 11.07
N PRO A 49 0.38 -28.89 10.71
CA PRO A 49 0.18 -29.22 9.31
C PRO A 49 -0.58 -28.07 8.64
N ALA A 50 0.08 -27.43 7.67
CA ALA A 50 -0.48 -26.36 6.87
C ALA A 50 -0.35 -26.70 5.39
N GLN A 51 -1.40 -26.42 4.63
CA GLN A 51 -1.39 -26.58 3.18
C GLN A 51 -1.56 -25.22 2.52
N LEU A 52 -0.53 -24.78 1.81
CA LEU A 52 -0.56 -23.55 1.03
C LEU A 52 -1.00 -23.87 -0.40
N THR A 53 -2.07 -23.22 -0.86
CA THR A 53 -2.48 -23.22 -2.27
C THR A 53 -2.42 -21.79 -2.78
N ARG A 54 -1.58 -21.53 -3.78
CA ARG A 54 -1.50 -20.21 -4.42
C ARG A 54 -2.52 -20.16 -5.55
N LEU A 55 -3.30 -19.09 -5.59
CA LEU A 55 -4.18 -18.77 -6.70
C LEU A 55 -3.75 -17.44 -7.30
N ASP A 56 -3.72 -17.38 -8.63
CA ASP A 56 -3.64 -16.12 -9.34
C ASP A 56 -5.05 -15.54 -9.51
N PRO A 57 -5.21 -14.20 -9.52
CA PRO A 57 -6.51 -13.59 -9.75
C PRO A 57 -7.02 -13.94 -11.15
N VAL A 58 -8.27 -14.38 -11.24
CA VAL A 58 -8.95 -14.59 -12.54
C VAL A 58 -9.47 -13.27 -13.12
N THR A 59 -9.71 -12.28 -12.25
CA THR A 59 -10.00 -10.90 -12.65
C THR A 59 -9.22 -9.94 -11.76
N ALA A 60 -8.72 -8.86 -12.35
CA ALA A 60 -8.16 -7.73 -11.62
C ALA A 60 -8.51 -6.43 -12.34
N THR A 61 -9.36 -5.62 -11.73
CA THR A 61 -9.83 -4.37 -12.35
C THR A 61 -9.43 -3.18 -11.50
N LEU A 62 -8.60 -2.31 -12.06
CA LEU A 62 -8.31 -1.01 -11.48
C LEU A 62 -9.45 -0.04 -11.81
N ARG A 63 -10.03 0.59 -10.80
CA ARG A 63 -11.07 1.62 -10.97
C ARG A 63 -10.87 2.76 -9.99
N TRP A 64 -11.37 3.93 -10.35
CA TRP A 64 -11.62 4.95 -9.34
C TRP A 64 -12.84 4.54 -8.53
N ARG A 65 -12.67 4.48 -7.21
CA ARG A 65 -13.73 4.12 -6.28
C ARG A 65 -14.13 5.33 -5.45
N GLY A 66 -13.14 6.07 -4.95
CA GLY A 66 -13.31 7.04 -3.87
C GLY A 66 -12.73 6.52 -2.56
N PHE A 67 -13.09 7.16 -1.46
CA PHE A 67 -12.51 6.91 -0.14
C PHE A 67 -13.54 6.28 0.79
N SER A 68 -13.18 5.18 1.44
CA SER A 68 -14.01 4.57 2.48
C SER A 68 -14.18 5.52 3.65
N ARG A 69 -15.39 5.63 4.20
CA ARG A 69 -15.64 6.47 5.37
C ARG A 69 -14.90 5.91 6.58
N GLU A 70 -14.15 6.77 7.26
CA GLU A 70 -13.56 6.48 8.56
C GLU A 70 -14.65 6.21 9.60
N THR A 71 -14.40 5.20 10.43
CA THR A 71 -15.29 4.80 11.52
C THR A 71 -14.47 4.56 12.78
N THR A 72 -14.99 4.96 13.93
CA THR A 72 -14.39 4.65 15.23
C THR A 72 -15.51 4.37 16.23
N PRO A 73 -15.36 3.36 17.11
CA PRO A 73 -16.37 3.06 18.13
C PRO A 73 -16.59 4.20 19.14
N ASP A 74 -15.56 4.98 19.48
CA ASP A 74 -15.57 5.95 20.59
C ASP A 74 -15.17 7.39 20.17
N GLY A 75 -15.01 7.63 18.87
CA GLY A 75 -14.60 8.94 18.35
C GLY A 75 -13.08 9.18 18.38
N ARG A 76 -12.28 8.17 18.74
CA ARG A 76 -10.82 8.26 18.82
C ARG A 76 -10.13 7.24 17.94
N GLU A 77 -8.83 7.42 17.72
CA GLU A 77 -7.97 6.44 17.07
C GLU A 77 -7.88 5.14 17.89
N PRO A 78 -7.67 3.98 17.23
CA PRO A 78 -7.45 3.81 15.79
C PRO A 78 -8.74 3.81 14.97
N PHE A 79 -8.72 4.44 13.79
CA PHE A 79 -9.85 4.42 12.86
C PHE A 79 -9.93 3.08 12.09
N GLY A 80 -11.15 2.59 11.92
CA GLY A 80 -11.52 1.61 10.89
C GLY A 80 -12.09 2.30 9.65
N TYR A 81 -12.43 1.52 8.62
CA TYR A 81 -12.93 2.03 7.35
C TYR A 81 -14.14 1.22 6.88
N ASP A 82 -15.29 1.87 6.74
CA ASP A 82 -16.50 1.24 6.18
C ASP A 82 -16.38 1.19 4.65
N TYR A 83 -16.18 -0.01 4.13
CA TYR A 83 -16.03 -0.22 2.70
C TYR A 83 -17.27 0.28 1.94
N GLU A 84 -18.48 -0.07 2.36
CA GLU A 84 -19.71 0.21 1.61
C GLU A 84 -20.04 1.71 1.49
N GLN A 85 -19.41 2.55 2.32
CA GLN A 85 -19.73 3.98 2.38
C GLN A 85 -18.58 4.81 1.80
N VAL A 86 -18.83 5.33 0.60
CA VAL A 86 -17.82 5.92 -0.28
C VAL A 86 -18.00 7.42 -0.39
N SER A 87 -16.93 8.17 -0.14
CA SER A 87 -16.84 9.60 -0.42
C SER A 87 -16.01 9.87 -1.67
N SER A 88 -16.46 10.83 -2.48
CA SER A 88 -15.68 11.37 -3.60
C SER A 88 -14.74 12.50 -3.17
N ALA A 89 -14.89 13.03 -1.95
CA ALA A 89 -14.04 14.09 -1.44
C ALA A 89 -12.67 13.49 -1.10
N SER A 90 -11.62 13.95 -1.83
CA SER A 90 -10.24 13.56 -1.54
C SER A 90 -9.63 14.51 -0.52
N PRO A 91 -9.25 14.04 0.68
CA PRO A 91 -8.43 14.83 1.58
C PRO A 91 -6.94 14.81 1.19
N TRP A 92 -6.56 13.98 0.21
CA TRP A 92 -5.16 13.70 -0.12
C TRP A 92 -4.69 14.42 -1.37
N LYS A 93 -3.43 14.88 -1.34
CA LYS A 93 -2.70 15.35 -2.52
C LYS A 93 -2.46 14.19 -3.49
N VAL A 94 -2.33 14.50 -4.77
CA VAL A 94 -1.97 13.53 -5.82
C VAL A 94 -0.64 13.96 -6.43
N MET A 95 0.35 13.07 -6.43
CA MET A 95 1.64 13.34 -7.10
C MET A 95 1.44 13.53 -8.60
N PRO A 96 1.99 14.59 -9.21
CA PRO A 96 2.14 14.68 -10.65
C PRO A 96 2.87 13.47 -11.24
N GLY A 97 2.42 13.00 -12.40
CA GLY A 97 3.01 11.86 -13.10
C GLY A 97 2.01 11.01 -13.86
N ARG A 98 2.48 9.85 -14.32
CA ARG A 98 1.69 8.90 -15.12
C ARG A 98 1.25 7.73 -14.25
N TYR A 99 -0.05 7.53 -14.16
CA TYR A 99 -0.71 6.44 -13.44
C TYR A 99 -1.25 5.40 -14.42
N THR A 100 -1.43 4.17 -13.94
CA THR A 100 -1.98 3.07 -14.73
C THR A 100 -3.43 3.35 -15.12
N ARG A 101 -3.84 3.04 -16.36
CA ARG A 101 -5.20 3.19 -16.88
C ARG A 101 -6.20 2.35 -16.07
N VAL A 102 -7.46 2.80 -16.02
CA VAL A 102 -8.54 1.99 -15.45
C VAL A 102 -8.86 0.78 -16.35
N GLY A 103 -9.48 -0.23 -15.77
CA GLY A 103 -9.85 -1.48 -16.44
C GLY A 103 -8.97 -2.66 -16.02
N ASP A 104 -8.84 -3.63 -16.91
CA ASP A 104 -8.09 -4.87 -16.64
C ASP A 104 -6.58 -4.59 -16.48
N VAL A 105 -6.07 -4.98 -15.31
CA VAL A 105 -4.66 -4.90 -14.91
C VAL A 105 -4.09 -6.26 -14.49
N ARG A 106 -4.81 -7.36 -14.74
CA ARG A 106 -4.42 -8.71 -14.30
C ARG A 106 -3.02 -9.11 -14.76
N GLU A 107 -2.64 -8.75 -15.99
CA GLU A 107 -1.30 -9.06 -16.51
C GLU A 107 -0.16 -8.41 -15.70
N LEU A 108 -0.42 -7.32 -14.98
CA LEU A 108 0.56 -6.65 -14.12
C LEU A 108 0.62 -7.22 -12.70
N LEU A 109 -0.27 -8.16 -12.34
CA LEU A 109 -0.40 -8.68 -10.97
C LEU A 109 -0.03 -10.17 -10.85
N VAL A 110 0.26 -10.84 -11.97
CA VAL A 110 0.61 -12.27 -12.00
C VAL A 110 2.12 -12.52 -11.81
N ALA A 111 2.95 -11.49 -11.85
CA ALA A 111 4.39 -11.59 -11.67
C ALA A 111 4.97 -10.36 -10.96
N SER A 112 6.07 -10.56 -10.21
CA SER A 112 6.89 -9.49 -9.64
C SER A 112 8.06 -9.18 -10.57
N ASP A 113 7.85 -8.32 -11.58
CA ASP A 113 8.83 -8.03 -12.65
C ASP A 113 9.18 -6.53 -12.81
N ASP A 114 8.87 -5.76 -11.77
CA ASP A 114 8.89 -4.30 -11.70
C ASP A 114 7.96 -3.58 -12.69
N MET A 115 6.97 -4.25 -13.29
CA MET A 115 5.85 -3.60 -13.96
C MET A 115 4.69 -3.49 -12.97
N PHE A 116 4.28 -2.26 -12.63
CA PHE A 116 3.39 -2.01 -11.51
C PHE A 116 2.01 -1.55 -11.94
N VAL A 117 1.01 -1.86 -11.14
CA VAL A 117 -0.19 -1.03 -11.09
C VAL A 117 0.12 0.22 -10.29
N ILE A 118 0.26 1.36 -10.96
CA ILE A 118 0.49 2.66 -10.34
C ILE A 118 -0.88 3.27 -10.02
N SER A 119 -1.33 3.09 -8.78
CA SER A 119 -2.58 3.63 -8.25
C SER A 119 -2.40 5.06 -7.72
N ARG A 120 -3.44 5.89 -7.84
CA ARG A 120 -3.55 7.19 -7.16
C ARG A 120 -4.54 7.13 -5.99
N PRO A 121 -4.55 8.11 -5.06
CA PRO A 121 -5.55 8.18 -4.01
C PRO A 121 -6.97 8.02 -4.55
N GLY A 122 -7.76 7.14 -3.91
CA GLY A 122 -9.14 6.82 -4.28
C GLY A 122 -9.29 5.75 -5.36
N ASP A 123 -8.19 5.23 -5.93
CA ASP A 123 -8.25 4.02 -6.75
C ASP A 123 -8.44 2.76 -5.88
N GLU A 124 -9.05 1.75 -6.49
CA GLU A 124 -9.20 0.40 -5.96
C GLU A 124 -8.81 -0.60 -7.05
N ILE A 125 -8.14 -1.70 -6.66
CA ILE A 125 -8.01 -2.88 -7.50
C ILE A 125 -8.99 -3.93 -6.97
N SER A 126 -10.05 -4.20 -7.73
CA SER A 126 -10.99 -5.27 -7.42
C SER A 126 -10.46 -6.59 -7.96
N LEU A 127 -10.31 -7.59 -7.10
CA LEU A 127 -9.74 -8.90 -7.41
C LEU A 127 -10.81 -10.00 -7.25
N SER A 128 -10.81 -10.98 -8.14
CA SER A 128 -11.54 -12.23 -7.93
C SER A 128 -10.65 -13.45 -8.17
N PHE A 129 -10.90 -14.50 -7.40
CA PHE A 129 -10.15 -15.76 -7.46
C PHE A 129 -11.13 -16.90 -7.70
N ASP A 130 -10.71 -17.89 -8.48
CA ASP A 130 -11.53 -19.07 -8.76
C ASP A 130 -11.39 -20.08 -7.61
N ALA A 131 -12.39 -20.08 -6.74
CA ALA A 131 -12.44 -20.98 -5.59
C ALA A 131 -12.55 -22.46 -5.97
N THR A 132 -12.95 -22.79 -7.21
CA THR A 132 -13.08 -24.19 -7.66
C THR A 132 -11.73 -24.87 -7.86
N GLN A 133 -10.65 -24.09 -7.99
CA GLN A 133 -9.28 -24.60 -8.06
C GLN A 133 -8.71 -25.02 -6.69
N LEU A 134 -9.42 -24.70 -5.59
CA LEU A 134 -8.99 -25.08 -4.26
C LEU A 134 -9.25 -26.57 -4.00
N PRO A 135 -8.32 -27.29 -3.36
CA PRO A 135 -8.56 -28.67 -2.96
C PRO A 135 -9.70 -28.76 -1.94
N PRO A 136 -10.39 -29.92 -1.84
CA PRO A 136 -11.35 -30.15 -0.78
C PRO A 136 -10.68 -29.99 0.60
N LEU A 137 -11.41 -29.42 1.55
CA LEU A 137 -10.89 -29.18 2.89
C LEU A 137 -10.87 -30.50 3.68
N PRO A 138 -9.72 -30.94 4.22
CA PRO A 138 -9.68 -32.14 5.05
C PRO A 138 -10.55 -32.00 6.30
N ALA A 139 -11.05 -33.12 6.81
CA ALA A 139 -11.87 -33.14 8.02
C ALA A 139 -11.11 -32.53 9.21
N GLY A 140 -11.75 -31.60 9.93
CA GLY A 140 -11.17 -30.92 11.09
C GLY A 140 -10.25 -29.74 10.75
N TRP A 141 -10.05 -29.42 9.47
CA TRP A 141 -9.25 -28.27 9.05
C TRP A 141 -10.10 -27.02 8.87
N THR A 142 -9.47 -25.85 9.06
CA THR A 142 -10.06 -24.54 8.76
C THR A 142 -9.27 -23.89 7.63
N ARG A 143 -9.97 -23.22 6.71
CA ARG A 143 -9.34 -22.45 5.63
C ARG A 143 -9.19 -20.99 6.05
N THR A 144 -8.02 -20.43 5.78
CA THR A 144 -7.76 -18.99 5.86
C THR A 144 -7.26 -18.48 4.52
N PHE A 145 -7.35 -17.16 4.31
CA PHE A 145 -6.91 -16.50 3.09
C PHE A 145 -5.88 -15.44 3.43
N LEU A 146 -4.78 -15.43 2.67
CA LEU A 146 -3.75 -14.42 2.76
C LEU A 146 -3.65 -13.74 1.40
N LEU A 147 -3.81 -12.41 1.38
CA LEU A 147 -3.50 -11.62 0.19
C LEU A 147 -2.00 -11.30 0.23
N TYR A 148 -1.26 -11.88 -0.71
CA TYR A 148 0.14 -11.53 -0.92
C TYR A 148 0.23 -10.39 -1.94
N ALA A 149 0.80 -9.27 -1.52
CA ALA A 149 1.07 -8.13 -2.38
C ALA A 149 2.58 -7.85 -2.40
N ASP A 150 3.08 -7.57 -3.60
CA ASP A 150 4.45 -7.16 -3.86
C ASP A 150 4.39 -5.79 -4.54
N GLY A 151 5.09 -4.82 -3.97
CA GLY A 151 5.11 -3.47 -4.52
C GLY A 151 5.76 -2.46 -3.59
N PHE A 152 5.72 -1.20 -4.02
CA PHE A 152 6.31 -0.08 -3.32
C PHE A 152 5.24 0.95 -2.97
N SER A 153 5.33 1.51 -1.77
CA SER A 153 4.58 2.70 -1.39
C SER A 153 5.46 3.93 -1.62
N LYS A 154 4.93 4.92 -2.33
CA LYS A 154 5.54 6.25 -2.42
C LYS A 154 4.73 7.23 -1.58
N GLU A 155 5.39 7.82 -0.61
CA GLU A 155 4.79 8.75 0.34
C GLU A 155 5.08 10.19 -0.05
N MET A 156 4.16 11.09 0.31
CA MET A 156 4.29 12.53 0.12
C MET A 156 4.70 13.23 1.43
N ASP A 157 5.35 12.51 2.35
CA ASP A 157 5.92 13.12 3.55
C ASP A 157 7.08 14.06 3.17
N ILE A 158 7.17 15.22 3.82
CA ILE A 158 8.21 16.22 3.52
C ILE A 158 9.64 15.71 3.74
N ASN A 159 9.82 14.66 4.53
CA ASN A 159 11.11 14.01 4.76
C ASN A 159 11.34 12.81 3.82
N SER A 160 10.37 12.48 2.98
CA SER A 160 10.57 11.51 1.90
C SER A 160 11.49 12.09 0.83
N ALA A 161 12.31 11.24 0.24
CA ALA A 161 13.34 11.68 -0.69
C ALA A 161 12.81 12.04 -2.10
N SER A 162 11.57 11.69 -2.43
CA SER A 162 10.90 12.09 -3.69
C SER A 162 9.38 12.24 -3.49
N PRO A 163 8.91 13.23 -2.71
CA PRO A 163 7.50 13.32 -2.29
C PRO A 163 6.61 14.00 -3.33
N ASP A 164 7.20 14.67 -4.32
CA ASP A 164 6.49 15.62 -5.18
C ASP A 164 6.08 15.04 -6.54
N GLN A 165 6.44 13.79 -6.85
CA GLN A 165 6.19 13.20 -8.16
C GLN A 165 6.23 11.66 -8.17
N VAL A 166 5.47 11.06 -9.08
CA VAL A 166 5.40 9.60 -9.26
C VAL A 166 6.74 9.01 -9.71
N SER A 167 7.46 9.69 -10.59
CA SER A 167 8.78 9.24 -11.06
C SER A 167 9.91 9.77 -10.17
N PRO A 168 11.08 9.12 -10.10
CA PRO A 168 11.39 7.79 -10.62
C PRO A 168 10.53 6.69 -9.98
N LEU A 169 10.30 5.59 -10.71
CA LEU A 169 9.67 4.40 -10.15
C LEU A 169 10.73 3.53 -9.46
N PRO A 170 10.50 3.04 -8.24
CA PRO A 170 11.37 2.05 -7.61
C PRO A 170 11.38 0.74 -8.40
N PHE A 171 12.39 -0.09 -8.16
CA PHE A 171 12.49 -1.45 -8.71
C PHE A 171 13.29 -2.34 -7.75
N HIS A 172 13.04 -3.64 -7.74
CA HIS A 172 13.62 -4.57 -6.76
C HIS A 172 15.15 -4.62 -6.78
N GLY A 173 15.74 -4.48 -7.96
CA GLY A 173 17.19 -4.54 -8.14
C GLY A 173 17.95 -3.27 -7.76
N MET A 174 17.28 -2.22 -7.26
CA MET A 174 17.93 -0.94 -6.96
C MET A 174 18.78 -1.01 -5.70
N THR A 175 19.93 -0.34 -5.68
CA THR A 175 20.80 -0.29 -4.49
C THR A 175 20.22 0.53 -3.35
N LYS A 176 19.53 1.62 -3.70
CA LYS A 176 18.83 2.51 -2.78
C LYS A 176 17.73 3.25 -3.54
N TYR A 177 16.78 3.80 -2.79
CA TYR A 177 15.78 4.71 -3.33
C TYR A 177 15.88 6.08 -2.64
N PRO A 178 15.86 7.20 -3.40
CA PRO A 178 15.91 7.29 -4.85
C PRO A 178 17.29 6.85 -5.35
N TYR A 179 17.29 6.11 -6.46
CA TYR A 179 18.53 5.79 -7.16
C TYR A 179 19.04 7.03 -7.92
N THR A 180 20.34 7.07 -8.14
CA THR A 180 21.02 8.16 -8.84
C THR A 180 21.90 7.59 -9.95
N ALA A 181 22.21 8.39 -10.97
CA ALA A 181 23.11 7.97 -12.04
C ALA A 181 24.43 7.38 -11.48
N PRO A 182 24.94 6.28 -12.07
CA PRO A 182 24.50 5.67 -13.33
C PRO A 182 23.34 4.67 -13.20
N GLU A 183 22.78 4.46 -12.00
CA GLU A 183 21.65 3.55 -11.80
C GLU A 183 20.34 4.17 -12.34
N ASN A 184 19.53 3.36 -13.03
CA ASN A 184 18.25 3.77 -13.59
C ASN A 184 17.25 2.62 -13.56
N TYR A 185 15.95 2.95 -13.56
CA TYR A 185 14.90 1.96 -13.80
C TYR A 185 15.20 1.25 -15.13
N PRO A 186 15.34 -0.10 -15.15
CA PRO A 186 15.73 -0.81 -16.36
C PRO A 186 14.66 -0.66 -17.45
N LEU A 187 14.93 0.13 -18.49
CA LEU A 187 13.99 0.38 -19.59
C LEU A 187 14.15 -0.64 -20.72
N THR A 188 13.82 -1.89 -20.42
CA THR A 188 13.70 -2.95 -21.44
C THR A 188 12.54 -2.65 -22.41
N GLU A 189 12.51 -3.32 -23.56
CA GLU A 189 11.41 -3.20 -24.53
C GLU A 189 10.06 -3.52 -23.90
N GLY A 190 9.97 -4.62 -23.13
CA GLY A 190 8.76 -5.00 -22.41
C GLY A 190 8.28 -3.92 -21.42
N ARG A 191 9.20 -3.32 -20.65
CA ARG A 191 8.86 -2.25 -19.71
C ARG A 191 8.44 -0.97 -20.41
N ARG A 192 9.03 -0.66 -21.57
CA ARG A 192 8.61 0.49 -22.41
C ARG A 192 7.19 0.28 -22.94
N ALA A 193 6.90 -0.90 -23.49
CA ALA A 193 5.56 -1.27 -23.94
C ALA A 193 4.53 -1.24 -22.81
N TYR A 194 4.88 -1.72 -21.61
CA TYR A 194 4.04 -1.60 -20.41
C TYR A 194 3.74 -0.14 -20.08
N ILE A 195 4.75 0.75 -20.02
CA ILE A 195 4.54 2.16 -19.71
C ILE A 195 3.61 2.82 -20.73
N GLU A 196 3.81 2.56 -22.02
CA GLU A 196 2.99 3.12 -23.10
C GLU A 196 1.55 2.60 -23.05
N ARG A 197 1.37 1.31 -22.81
CA ARG A 197 0.06 0.64 -22.79
C ARG A 197 -0.72 0.95 -21.52
N TYR A 198 -0.07 0.96 -20.35
CA TYR A 198 -0.72 1.05 -19.05
C TYR A 198 -0.66 2.45 -18.46
N ASN A 199 0.46 3.16 -18.50
CA ASN A 199 0.63 4.39 -17.72
C ASN A 199 0.15 5.61 -18.51
N THR A 200 -1.17 5.67 -18.76
CA THR A 200 -1.79 6.69 -19.62
C THR A 200 -2.62 7.73 -18.88
N ARG A 201 -2.90 7.55 -17.57
CA ARG A 201 -3.56 8.59 -16.76
C ARG A 201 -2.54 9.62 -16.32
N LEU A 202 -2.47 10.74 -17.00
CA LEU A 202 -1.59 11.86 -16.64
C LEU A 202 -2.23 12.72 -15.56
N VAL A 203 -1.50 12.95 -14.47
CA VAL A 203 -1.77 13.98 -13.47
C VAL A 203 -0.72 15.06 -13.63
N THR A 204 -1.16 16.29 -13.90
CA THR A 204 -0.29 17.47 -13.98
C THR A 204 -0.31 18.20 -12.65
N ALA A 205 0.79 18.86 -12.30
CA ALA A 205 0.76 19.84 -11.22
C ALA A 205 -0.19 20.98 -11.64
N GLU A 206 -1.29 21.14 -10.91
CA GLU A 206 -2.07 22.37 -11.01
C GLU A 206 -1.27 23.48 -10.31
N PHE A 207 -0.52 24.24 -11.08
CA PHE A 207 -0.16 25.58 -10.65
C PHE A 207 -1.38 26.46 -10.97
N PRO A 208 -2.01 27.10 -9.97
CA PRO A 208 -2.98 28.14 -10.29
C PRO A 208 -2.27 29.16 -11.19
N SER A 209 -2.91 29.54 -12.31
CA SER A 209 -2.35 30.62 -13.12
C SER A 209 -2.27 31.88 -12.25
N ILE A 210 -1.27 32.73 -12.49
CA ILE A 210 -1.19 34.05 -11.81
C ILE A 210 -2.52 34.80 -11.96
N ASP A 211 -3.20 34.64 -13.08
CA ASP A 211 -4.50 35.27 -13.33
C ASP A 211 -5.61 34.75 -12.39
N SER A 212 -5.58 33.47 -12.01
CA SER A 212 -6.54 32.93 -11.03
C SER A 212 -6.32 33.47 -9.61
N ILE A 213 -5.06 33.71 -9.23
CA ILE A 213 -4.71 34.32 -7.93
C ILE A 213 -5.12 35.80 -7.90
N LEU A 214 -5.03 36.49 -9.03
CA LEU A 214 -5.42 37.90 -9.13
C LEU A 214 -6.93 38.08 -9.16
N LEU A 215 -7.70 37.19 -9.79
CA LEU A 215 -9.17 37.26 -9.83
C LEU A 215 -9.79 37.07 -8.43
N ASP A 216 -9.29 36.15 -7.62
CA ASP A 216 -9.76 35.95 -6.24
C ASP A 216 -9.41 37.14 -5.31
N SER A 217 -8.36 37.90 -5.64
CA SER A 217 -7.97 39.09 -4.86
C SER A 217 -8.81 40.34 -5.18
N VAL A 218 -9.54 40.34 -6.29
CA VAL A 218 -10.36 41.49 -6.73
C VAL A 218 -11.78 41.43 -6.16
N GLU A 219 -12.35 40.24 -5.92
CA GLU A 219 -13.71 40.13 -5.37
C GLU A 219 -13.84 40.55 -3.89
N PHE A 220 -12.75 40.53 -3.10
CA PHE A 220 -12.76 41.03 -1.72
C PHE A 220 -12.66 42.57 -1.59
N GLY A 221 -12.45 43.30 -2.69
CA GLY A 221 -12.27 44.76 -2.68
C GLY A 221 -13.54 45.59 -2.94
N ALA A 222 -14.67 44.98 -3.32
CA ALA A 222 -15.84 45.69 -3.83
C ALA A 222 -17.05 45.77 -2.88
N ALA A 223 -16.89 45.44 -1.59
CA ALA A 223 -17.96 45.53 -0.60
C ALA A 223 -17.59 46.46 0.57
N SER A 224 -17.28 47.72 0.27
CA SER A 224 -17.41 48.81 1.26
C SER A 224 -17.49 50.17 0.57
N ARG A 225 -18.72 50.62 0.29
CA ARG A 225 -19.14 52.04 0.35
C ARG A 225 -20.61 52.11 0.71
#